data_AF-A0AAU0UP07-F1
#
_entry.id   AF-A0AAU0UP07-F1
#
_cell.length_a   1.000
_cell.length_b   1.000
_cell.length_c   1.000
_cell.angle_alpha   90.00
_cell.angle_beta   90.00
_cell.angle_gamma   90.00
#
_symmetry.space_group_name_H-M   'P 1'
#
loop_
_entity.id
_entity.type
_entity.pdbx_description
1 polymer ?
#
loop_
_entity_poly.entity_id
_entity_poly.type
_entity_poly.pdbx_seq_one_letter_code
_entity_poly.pdbx_strand_id
1 'polypeptide(L)'
;MVITNDVKAVIEQAPFVPITTVSADGQPHLIVVGKVKEVRDDDILVFGIYKMETTQQNITDNGLMQVGIAATDDGPKGFRLSGKACVEGKEVLFKTEKVESLL
;
A
#
# COMPACT_ATOMS: atom_id res chain seq x y z
N MET A 1 -7.55 0.76 -15.96
CA MET A 1 -6.37 1.13 -15.16
C MET A 1 -6.86 1.76 -13.86
N VAL A 2 -6.52 1.19 -12.71
CA VAL A 2 -7.08 1.63 -11.40
C VAL A 2 -6.29 2.82 -10.84
N ILE A 3 -4.97 2.86 -11.07
CA ILE A 3 -4.10 3.96 -10.65
C ILE A 3 -4.03 5.02 -11.75
N THR A 4 -4.59 6.20 -11.52
CA THR A 4 -4.52 7.34 -12.45
C THR A 4 -3.19 8.10 -12.30
N ASN A 5 -2.88 9.00 -13.23
CA ASN A 5 -1.68 9.84 -13.15
C ASN A 5 -1.63 10.69 -11.87
N ASP A 6 -2.78 11.15 -11.38
CA ASP A 6 -2.87 11.93 -10.15
C ASP A 6 -2.51 11.08 -8.91
N VAL A 7 -2.98 9.82 -8.89
CA VAL A 7 -2.62 8.86 -7.83
C VAL A 7 -1.13 8.52 -7.90
N LYS A 8 -0.57 8.33 -9.11
CA LYS A 8 0.88 8.10 -9.30
C LYS A 8 1.72 9.26 -8.75
N ALA A 9 1.33 10.50 -9.01
CA ALA A 9 2.03 11.67 -8.48
C ALA A 9 2.05 11.66 -6.93
N VAL A 10 0.93 11.33 -6.28
CA VAL A 10 0.89 11.23 -4.81
C VAL A 10 1.74 10.06 -4.28
N ILE A 11 1.78 8.92 -4.97
CA ILE A 11 2.68 7.79 -4.62
C ILE A 11 4.14 8.24 -4.64
N GLU A 12 4.54 9.01 -5.66
CA GLU A 12 5.91 9.48 -5.82
C GLU A 12 6.31 10.52 -4.77
N GLN A 13 5.36 11.33 -4.32
CA GLN A 13 5.59 12.39 -3.33
C GLN A 13 5.59 11.86 -1.88
N ALA A 14 4.87 10.77 -1.59
CA ALA A 14 4.72 10.25 -0.23
C ALA A 14 6.02 9.61 0.32
N PRO A 15 6.70 10.23 1.32
CA PRO A 15 7.93 9.67 1.89
C PRO A 15 7.66 8.52 2.87
N PHE A 16 6.46 8.51 3.47
CA PHE A 16 5.98 7.52 4.41
C PHE A 16 4.58 7.09 4.01
N VAL A 17 4.34 5.79 4.06
CA VAL A 17 3.12 5.17 3.55
C VAL A 17 2.49 4.31 4.64
N PRO A 18 1.34 4.70 5.20
CA PRO A 18 0.56 3.82 6.06
C PRO A 18 0.06 2.62 5.27
N ILE A 19 0.27 1.43 5.81
CA ILE A 19 -0.30 0.19 5.29
C ILE A 19 -1.09 -0.50 6.39
N THR A 20 -2.20 -1.11 6.01
CA THR A 20 -3.06 -1.86 6.93
C THR A 20 -3.28 -3.25 6.37
N THR A 21 -3.02 -4.26 7.17
CA THR A 21 -3.39 -5.66 6.90
C THR A 21 -4.42 -6.11 7.94
N VAL A 22 -5.00 -7.28 7.76
CA VAL A 22 -5.96 -7.84 8.71
C VAL A 22 -5.54 -9.25 9.10
N SER A 23 -5.58 -9.57 10.38
CA SER A 23 -5.34 -10.93 10.87
C SER A 23 -6.51 -11.85 10.52
N ALA A 24 -6.29 -13.16 10.67
CA ALA A 24 -7.31 -14.18 10.37
C ALA A 24 -8.60 -14.04 11.22
N ASP A 25 -8.51 -13.46 12.41
CA ASP A 25 -9.64 -13.16 13.30
C ASP A 25 -10.29 -11.78 13.03
N GLY A 26 -9.87 -11.08 11.97
CA GLY A 26 -10.47 -9.82 11.54
C GLY A 26 -9.93 -8.57 12.22
N GLN A 27 -8.86 -8.66 13.01
CA GLN A 27 -8.26 -7.47 13.64
C GLN A 27 -7.36 -6.70 12.67
N PRO A 28 -7.55 -5.37 12.52
CA PRO A 28 -6.69 -4.57 11.68
C PRO A 28 -5.30 -4.39 12.31
N HIS A 29 -4.27 -4.45 11.48
CA HIS A 29 -2.88 -4.19 11.85
C HIS A 29 -2.30 -3.12 10.93
N LEU A 30 -2.18 -1.90 11.47
CA LEU A 30 -1.62 -0.75 10.78
C LEU A 30 -0.16 -0.54 11.16
N ILE A 31 0.68 -0.31 10.15
CA ILE A 31 2.07 0.16 10.33
C ILE A 31 2.37 1.28 9.32
N VAL A 32 3.48 1.99 9.53
CA VAL A 32 4.00 2.98 8.58
C VAL A 32 5.29 2.44 7.98
N VAL A 33 5.37 2.43 6.65
CA VAL A 33 6.56 2.02 5.90
C VAL A 33 7.17 3.21 5.16
N GLY A 34 8.38 3.01 4.63
CA GLY A 34 9.00 4.00 3.75
C GLY A 34 8.26 4.12 2.41
N LYS A 35 8.71 5.08 1.59
CA LYS A 35 8.23 5.31 0.23
C LYS A 35 8.13 4.01 -0.59
N VAL A 36 7.12 3.95 -1.47
CA VAL A 36 6.97 2.90 -2.49
C VAL A 36 8.26 2.79 -3.31
N LYS A 37 8.84 1.59 -3.39
CA LYS A 37 10.11 1.35 -4.09
C LYS A 37 9.96 1.54 -5.59
N GLU A 38 8.90 0.98 -6.15
CA GLU A 38 8.52 1.08 -7.56
C GLU A 38 7.04 0.70 -7.76
N VAL A 39 6.49 1.04 -8.93
CA VAL A 39 5.18 0.57 -9.40
C VAL A 39 5.41 -0.33 -10.60
N ARG A 40 5.05 -1.61 -10.51
CA ARG A 40 5.14 -2.61 -11.60
C ARG A 40 3.76 -2.77 -12.25
N ASP A 41 3.74 -3.09 -13.54
CA ASP A 41 2.53 -3.41 -14.32
C ASP A 41 1.37 -2.39 -14.17
N ASP A 42 1.71 -1.13 -13.89
CA ASP A 42 0.80 -0.01 -13.63
C ASP A 42 -0.14 -0.11 -12.40
N ASP A 43 -0.22 -1.25 -11.71
CA ASP A 43 -1.11 -1.46 -10.57
C ASP A 43 -0.48 -2.15 -9.34
N ILE A 44 0.78 -2.57 -9.42
CA ILE A 44 1.49 -3.26 -8.33
C ILE A 44 2.46 -2.30 -7.63
N LEU A 45 2.18 -1.95 -6.37
CA LEU A 45 3.12 -1.20 -5.53
C LEU A 45 4.07 -2.17 -4.83
N VAL A 46 5.37 -1.88 -4.92
CA VAL A 46 6.40 -2.70 -4.27
C VAL A 46 6.92 -1.99 -3.02
N PHE A 47 6.88 -2.70 -1.90
CA PHE A 47 7.41 -2.22 -0.61
C PHE A 47 8.57 -3.10 -0.17
N GLY A 48 9.69 -2.49 0.20
CA GLY A 48 10.78 -3.21 0.85
C GLY A 48 10.40 -3.56 2.29
N ILE A 49 10.58 -4.81 2.68
CA ILE A 49 10.32 -5.29 4.04
C ILE A 49 11.62 -5.68 4.75
N TYR A 50 11.73 -5.32 6.05
CA TYR A 50 12.88 -5.66 6.90
C TYR A 50 12.45 -6.56 8.06
N LYS A 51 11.70 -6.02 9.02
CA LYS A 51 11.11 -6.75 10.15
C LYS A 51 9.64 -6.37 10.29
N MET A 52 8.77 -7.06 9.57
CA MET A 52 7.32 -6.83 9.55
C MET A 52 6.58 -8.17 9.69
N GLU A 53 6.86 -8.92 10.75
CA GLU A 53 6.41 -10.32 10.90
C GLU A 53 4.89 -10.45 10.90
N THR A 54 4.17 -9.64 11.69
CA THR A 54 2.70 -9.66 11.73
C THR A 54 2.08 -9.28 10.39
N THR A 55 2.64 -8.28 9.69
CA THR A 55 2.15 -7.87 8.36
C THR A 55 2.33 -9.00 7.35
N GLN A 56 3.50 -9.66 7.33
CA GLN A 56 3.77 -10.79 6.44
C GLN A 56 2.86 -11.98 6.74
N GLN A 57 2.61 -12.28 8.02
CA GLN A 57 1.70 -13.35 8.41
C GLN A 57 0.28 -13.05 7.92
N ASN A 58 -0.25 -11.85 8.19
CA ASN A 58 -1.57 -11.44 7.73
C ASN A 58 -1.73 -11.54 6.20
N ILE A 59 -0.70 -11.11 5.45
CA ILE A 59 -0.67 -11.21 3.99
C ILE A 59 -0.66 -12.68 3.55
N THR A 60 0.10 -13.54 4.22
CA THR A 60 0.14 -14.98 3.91
C THR A 60 -1.22 -15.64 4.17
N ASP A 61 -1.91 -15.24 5.23
CA ASP A 61 -3.19 -15.84 5.63
C ASP A 61 -4.33 -15.49 4.69
N ASN A 62 -4.41 -14.23 4.21
CA ASN A 62 -5.58 -13.78 3.43
C ASN A 62 -5.26 -12.79 2.30
N GLY A 63 -4.04 -12.28 2.23
CA GLY A 63 -3.57 -11.32 1.23
C GLY A 63 -4.26 -9.96 1.28
N LEU A 64 -5.12 -9.65 2.24
CA LEU A 64 -5.88 -8.41 2.28
C LEU A 64 -5.00 -7.28 2.82
N MET A 65 -4.97 -6.18 2.07
CA MET A 65 -4.17 -5.01 2.43
C MET A 65 -4.84 -3.72 1.93
N GLN A 66 -4.63 -2.64 2.68
CA GLN A 66 -4.91 -1.28 2.26
C GLN A 66 -3.66 -0.42 2.39
N VAL A 67 -3.53 0.55 1.48
CA VAL A 67 -2.45 1.53 1.45
C VAL A 67 -3.07 2.91 1.50
N GLY A 68 -2.63 3.73 2.45
CA GLY A 68 -2.93 5.15 2.48
C GLY A 68 -1.77 5.93 1.85
N ILE A 69 -2.07 6.83 0.92
CA ILE A 69 -1.07 7.77 0.38
C ILE A 69 -1.62 9.18 0.50
N ALA A 70 -0.74 10.14 0.78
CA ALA A 70 -1.10 11.54 0.83
C ALA A 70 0.10 12.42 0.46
N ALA A 71 -0.19 13.57 -0.13
CA ALA A 71 0.78 14.59 -0.46
C ALA A 71 0.15 15.98 -0.36
N THR A 72 0.99 16.99 -0.22
CA THR A 72 0.57 18.39 -0.04
C THR A 72 1.18 19.35 -1.06
N ASP A 73 2.08 18.88 -1.92
CA ASP A 73 2.92 19.73 -2.77
C ASP A 73 2.08 20.54 -3.79
N ASP A 74 0.99 19.95 -4.29
CA ASP A 74 0.01 20.59 -5.19
C ASP A 74 -1.38 20.77 -4.52
N GLY A 75 -1.38 21.02 -3.22
CA GLY A 75 -2.57 21.01 -2.36
C GLY A 75 -2.84 19.65 -1.72
N PRO A 76 -3.68 19.59 -0.67
CA PRO A 76 -3.89 18.36 0.08
C PRO A 76 -4.64 17.33 -0.78
N LYS A 77 -3.96 16.23 -1.09
CA LYS A 77 -4.53 15.06 -1.77
C LYS A 77 -4.27 13.81 -0.95
N GLY A 78 -5.25 12.92 -0.89
CA GLY A 78 -5.15 11.67 -0.16
C GLY A 78 -5.98 10.59 -0.80
N PHE A 79 -5.41 9.38 -0.90
CA PHE A 79 -6.08 8.24 -1.49
C PHE A 79 -5.96 7.01 -0.60
N ARG A 80 -7.01 6.18 -0.60
CA ARG A 80 -6.97 4.81 -0.11
C ARG A 80 -6.93 3.86 -1.30
N LEU A 81 -5.92 3.01 -1.33
CA LEU A 81 -5.80 1.92 -2.27
C LEU A 81 -6.15 0.63 -1.53
N SER A 82 -7.08 -0.16 -2.05
CA SER A 82 -7.44 -1.48 -1.51
C SER A 82 -7.14 -2.56 -2.53
N GLY A 83 -6.69 -3.73 -2.06
CA GLY A 83 -6.42 -4.84 -2.95
C GLY A 83 -5.77 -6.02 -2.26
N LYS A 84 -4.93 -6.73 -3.02
CA LYS A 84 -4.29 -7.98 -2.59
C LYS A 84 -2.78 -7.84 -2.56
N ALA A 85 -2.15 -8.46 -1.56
CA ALA A 85 -0.71 -8.50 -1.43
C ALA A 85 -0.18 -9.94 -1.40
N CYS A 86 1.07 -10.10 -1.80
CA CYS A 86 1.89 -11.28 -1.53
C CYS A 86 3.28 -10.85 -1.03
N VAL A 87 3.98 -11.79 -0.37
CA VAL A 87 5.36 -11.61 0.08
C VAL A 87 6.28 -12.38 -0.86
N GLU A 88 7.26 -11.70 -1.44
CA GLU A 88 8.29 -12.30 -2.29
C GLU A 88 9.68 -11.88 -1.81
N GLY A 89 10.41 -12.82 -1.19
CA GLY A 89 11.73 -12.55 -0.64
C GLY A 89 11.72 -11.46 0.44
N LYS A 90 12.24 -10.27 0.11
CA LYS A 90 12.26 -9.10 1.01
C LYS A 90 11.34 -7.98 0.51
N GLU A 91 10.32 -8.33 -0.26
CA GLU A 91 9.36 -7.39 -0.82
C GLU A 91 7.93 -7.81 -0.51
N VAL A 92 7.05 -6.82 -0.33
CA VAL A 92 5.60 -6.99 -0.43
C VAL A 92 5.17 -6.39 -1.76
N LEU A 93 4.49 -7.21 -2.56
CA LEU A 93 3.90 -6.80 -3.83
C LEU A 93 2.41 -6.62 -3.60
N PHE A 94 1.94 -5.38 -3.67
CA PHE A 94 0.53 -5.02 -3.45
C PHE A 94 -0.13 -4.66 -4.77
N LYS A 95 -1.03 -5.52 -5.25
CA LYS A 95 -1.88 -5.26 -6.41
C LYS A 95 -3.09 -4.43 -6.00
N THR A 96 -3.22 -3.26 -6.61
CA THR A 96 -4.32 -2.33 -6.36
C THR A 96 -5.56 -2.74 -7.14
N GLU A 97 -6.68 -2.94 -6.45
CA GLU A 97 -7.97 -3.30 -7.06
C GLU A 97 -8.97 -2.14 -7.02
N LYS A 98 -8.86 -1.27 -6.01
CA LYS A 98 -9.73 -0.11 -5.83
C LYS A 98 -8.94 1.10 -5.34
N VAL A 99 -9.31 2.28 -5.82
CA VAL A 99 -8.83 3.58 -5.32
C VAL A 99 -10.02 4.41 -4.85
N GLU A 100 -9.90 5.06 -3.70
CA GLU A 100 -10.88 5.99 -3.14
C GLU A 100 -10.19 7.31 -2.79
N SER A 101 -10.78 8.45 -3.18
CA SER A 101 -10.34 9.76 -2.66
C SER A 101 -10.74 9.87 -1.19
N LEU A 102 -9.83 10.40 -0.36
CA LEU A 102 -10.06 10.64 1.05
C LEU A 102 -10.26 12.12 1.39
N LEU A 103 -9.96 13.00 0.42
CA LEU A 103 -10.05 14.46 0.53
C LEU A 103 -10.74 15.02 -0.72
#